data_AF-A0A9R0K5W5-F1
#
_entry.id   AF-A0A9R0K5W5-F1
#
_cell.length_a   1.000
_cell.length_b   1.000
_cell.length_c   1.000
_cell.angle_alpha   90.00
_cell.angle_beta   90.00
_cell.angle_gamma   90.00
#
_symmetry.space_group_name_H-M   'P 1'
#
loop_
_entity.id
_entity.type
_entity.pdbx_description
1 polymer ?
#
loop_
_entity_poly.entity_id
_entity_poly.type
_entity_poly.pdbx_seq_one_letter_code
_entity_poly.pdbx_strand_id
1 'polypeptide(L)'
;MGSVSLKIGDGTARFKRATICTSAVNGLMLFSVLTTNLFALYAFTYNPNHNASQNSQNPLQLAHKNISLITEQVSLIMEEIESSQKKLTQIEKELLGYETIDLTKPNTPSELKIFLQRHSLPLGKDSRTGITEMVASIGHTCSKSMDLLSKYMDYKVNGPCPDDLGLAQKLVSRGCEPLPRRRCFAKTLPKLGFLHPFPASLWKSVSDKIVSWSGLSCKNFTCLSNIGKKLGKDCVNCFDLSNGIENQRFVKGKGKNDFMIDDVLSMGDEGVRIGLDIAGGSGTFAARMAEKDVTVITQAFNVEAPANDFIAARGLFPLFMSLDHRFPFYDNVFDLVHAGSALDVGGKAEKLEFLMFDIDRVLRAGGLFWLDNFYCATDERKRDITRLIEKFGYKKLKWVIGEKVGSGKSELYLSAVLEKPVRA
;
A
#
# COMPACT_ATOMS: atom_id res chain seq x y z
N MET A 1 23.98 -15.17 -29.50
CA MET A 1 24.17 -16.61 -29.78
C MET A 1 25.42 -17.06 -29.05
N GLY A 2 25.27 -17.81 -27.96
CA GLY A 2 26.39 -18.36 -27.19
C GLY A 2 25.91 -19.66 -26.53
N SER A 3 26.30 -20.80 -27.12
CA SER A 3 25.94 -22.13 -26.64
C SER A 3 26.90 -22.56 -25.53
N VAL A 4 26.38 -22.83 -24.34
CA VAL A 4 27.15 -23.49 -23.27
C VAL A 4 26.98 -25.00 -23.45
N SER A 5 28.09 -25.68 -23.77
CA SER A 5 28.20 -27.14 -23.81
C SER A 5 28.46 -27.65 -22.39
N LEU A 6 27.54 -28.48 -21.87
CA LEU A 6 27.77 -29.22 -20.63
C LEU A 6 28.36 -30.59 -20.98
N LYS A 7 29.61 -30.80 -20.58
CA LYS A 7 30.31 -32.09 -20.59
C LYS A 7 29.57 -33.08 -19.68
N ILE A 8 29.10 -34.18 -20.26
CA ILE A 8 28.64 -35.35 -19.53
C ILE A 8 29.89 -36.09 -19.03
N GLY A 9 30.00 -36.29 -17.71
CA GLY A 9 31.10 -37.04 -17.10
C GLY A 9 30.96 -38.53 -17.34
N ASP A 10 32.09 -39.18 -17.65
CA ASP A 10 32.25 -40.63 -17.77
C ASP A 10 32.03 -41.32 -16.41
N GLY A 11 30.76 -41.54 -16.06
CA GLY A 11 30.35 -42.41 -14.98
C GLY A 11 29.85 -43.73 -15.56
N THR A 12 30.71 -44.73 -15.71
CA THR A 12 30.29 -46.09 -16.05
C THR A 12 29.47 -46.67 -14.91
N ALA A 13 28.14 -46.61 -15.04
CA ALA A 13 27.22 -47.34 -14.18
C ALA A 13 27.38 -48.85 -14.45
N ARG A 14 28.08 -49.55 -13.55
CA ARG A 14 28.12 -51.02 -13.52
C ARG A 14 26.70 -51.55 -13.28
N PHE A 15 26.07 -52.08 -14.33
CA PHE A 15 24.88 -52.91 -14.18
C PHE A 15 25.26 -54.21 -13.45
N LYS A 16 24.83 -54.34 -12.19
CA LYS A 16 24.82 -55.62 -11.49
C LYS A 16 23.79 -56.54 -12.15
N ARG A 17 24.20 -57.78 -12.40
CA ARG A 17 23.35 -58.87 -12.92
C ARG A 17 22.06 -58.98 -12.09
N ALA A 18 20.92 -58.96 -12.76
CA ALA A 18 19.60 -59.11 -12.15
C ALA A 18 19.52 -60.41 -11.34
N THR A 19 19.26 -60.28 -10.04
CA THR A 19 18.90 -61.40 -9.16
C THR A 19 17.46 -61.82 -9.46
N ILE A 20 17.20 -63.13 -9.36
CA ILE A 20 15.96 -63.83 -9.74
C ILE A 20 14.68 -63.14 -9.18
N CYS A 21 14.75 -62.46 -8.03
CA CYS A 21 13.65 -61.67 -7.46
C CYS A 21 13.15 -60.49 -8.33
N THR A 22 14.00 -59.88 -9.16
CA THR A 22 13.56 -58.76 -10.04
C THR A 22 12.70 -59.23 -11.22
N SER A 23 12.86 -60.48 -11.67
CA SER A 23 12.03 -61.03 -12.75
C SER A 23 10.60 -61.33 -12.29
N ALA A 24 10.41 -61.77 -11.04
CA ALA A 24 9.10 -62.08 -10.48
C ALA A 24 8.25 -60.81 -10.25
N VAL A 25 8.87 -59.73 -9.78
CA VAL A 25 8.20 -58.44 -9.60
C VAL A 25 7.79 -57.83 -10.95
N ASN A 26 8.66 -57.93 -11.97
CA ASN A 26 8.32 -57.49 -13.33
C ASN A 26 7.20 -58.36 -13.94
N GLY A 27 7.20 -59.67 -13.66
CA GLY A 27 6.11 -60.58 -14.05
C GLY A 27 4.78 -60.22 -13.40
N LEU A 28 4.77 -59.90 -12.11
CA LEU A 28 3.57 -59.43 -11.37
C LEU A 28 3.03 -58.11 -11.92
N MET A 29 3.92 -57.15 -12.23
CA MET A 29 3.53 -55.87 -12.84
C MET A 29 2.94 -56.08 -14.23
N LEU A 30 3.55 -56.94 -15.06
CA LEU A 30 3.02 -57.25 -16.39
C LEU A 30 1.67 -57.97 -16.31
N PHE A 31 1.51 -58.91 -15.38
CA PHE A 31 0.25 -59.60 -15.14
C PHE A 31 -0.85 -58.65 -14.65
N SER A 32 -0.52 -57.69 -13.78
CA SER A 32 -1.45 -56.63 -13.34
C SER A 32 -1.91 -55.76 -14.51
N VAL A 33 -0.99 -55.33 -15.37
CA VAL A 33 -1.31 -54.49 -16.54
C VAL A 33 -2.13 -55.28 -17.56
N LEU A 34 -1.81 -56.55 -17.79
CA LEU A 34 -2.58 -57.40 -18.71
C LEU A 34 -3.98 -57.71 -18.20
N THR A 35 -4.11 -58.04 -16.91
CA THR A 35 -5.43 -58.34 -16.32
C THR A 35 -6.33 -57.11 -16.26
N THR A 36 -5.80 -55.93 -15.91
CA THR A 36 -6.58 -54.68 -15.93
C THR A 36 -7.02 -54.28 -17.33
N ASN A 37 -6.16 -54.41 -18.34
CA ASN A 37 -6.53 -54.12 -19.73
C ASN A 37 -7.52 -55.17 -20.30
N LEU A 38 -7.40 -56.44 -19.92
CA LEU A 38 -8.35 -57.48 -20.33
C LEU A 38 -9.72 -57.27 -19.67
N PHE A 39 -9.76 -56.82 -18.41
CA PHE A 39 -11.00 -56.48 -17.71
C PHE A 39 -11.66 -55.24 -18.31
N ALA A 40 -10.86 -54.23 -18.68
CA ALA A 40 -11.36 -53.06 -19.41
C ALA A 40 -11.91 -53.47 -20.78
N LEU A 41 -11.19 -54.29 -21.54
CA LEU A 41 -11.66 -54.81 -22.82
C LEU A 41 -12.97 -55.59 -22.66
N TYR A 42 -13.05 -56.49 -21.67
CA TYR A 42 -14.28 -57.21 -21.36
C TYR A 42 -15.44 -56.25 -21.01
N ALA A 43 -15.20 -55.25 -20.16
CA ALA A 43 -16.22 -54.25 -19.80
C ALA A 43 -16.70 -53.44 -21.02
N PHE A 44 -15.83 -53.16 -21.99
CA PHE A 44 -16.18 -52.41 -23.20
C PHE A 44 -16.77 -53.28 -24.33
N THR A 45 -16.44 -54.57 -24.38
CA THR A 45 -16.93 -55.48 -25.43
C THR A 45 -18.06 -56.40 -24.97
N TYR A 46 -18.41 -56.40 -23.67
CA TYR A 46 -19.52 -57.17 -23.15
C TYR A 46 -20.85 -56.59 -23.66
N ASN A 47 -21.34 -57.21 -24.74
CA ASN A 47 -22.66 -56.97 -25.28
C ASN A 47 -23.61 -58.05 -24.72
N PRO A 48 -24.62 -57.70 -23.90
CA PRO A 48 -25.53 -58.69 -23.37
C PRO A 48 -26.38 -59.24 -24.52
N ASN A 49 -26.23 -60.53 -24.83
CA ASN A 49 -27.07 -61.19 -25.82
C ASN A 49 -28.54 -61.15 -25.35
N HIS A 50 -29.34 -60.38 -26.07
CA HIS A 50 -30.79 -60.49 -26.12
C HIS A 50 -31.17 -61.92 -26.50
N ASN A 51 -31.86 -62.63 -25.61
CA ASN A 51 -32.99 -63.51 -25.95
C ASN A 51 -33.64 -64.11 -24.69
N ALA A 52 -34.70 -63.46 -24.18
CA ALA A 52 -35.86 -64.12 -23.57
C ALA A 52 -37.02 -63.12 -23.41
N SER A 53 -37.98 -63.21 -24.35
CA SER A 53 -39.43 -63.00 -24.22
C SER A 53 -40.01 -61.82 -23.41
N GLN A 54 -40.64 -60.91 -24.17
CA GLN A 54 -41.97 -60.28 -23.94
C GLN A 54 -42.31 -59.73 -22.54
N ASN A 55 -42.20 -58.41 -22.38
CA ASN A 55 -43.37 -57.57 -22.09
C ASN A 55 -43.04 -56.08 -22.29
N SER A 56 -43.99 -55.38 -22.89
CA SER A 56 -43.92 -54.02 -23.41
C SER A 56 -43.69 -52.94 -22.34
N GLN A 57 -42.52 -52.27 -22.36
CA GLN A 57 -42.32 -50.91 -21.81
C GLN A 57 -41.36 -50.09 -22.71
N ASN A 58 -41.71 -48.83 -22.93
CA ASN A 58 -41.13 -47.90 -23.92
C ASN A 58 -39.63 -47.58 -23.70
N PRO A 59 -38.77 -47.58 -24.74
CA PRO A 59 -37.34 -47.24 -24.64
C PRO A 59 -37.05 -45.79 -24.20
N LEU A 60 -37.98 -44.87 -24.43
CA LEU A 60 -37.87 -43.45 -24.08
C LEU A 60 -37.91 -43.17 -22.57
N GLN A 61 -38.56 -44.04 -21.78
CA GLN A 61 -38.65 -43.89 -20.31
C GLN A 61 -37.37 -44.32 -19.59
N LEU A 62 -36.64 -45.30 -20.13
CA LEU A 62 -35.40 -45.79 -19.52
C LEU A 62 -34.26 -44.77 -19.69
N ALA A 63 -34.17 -44.13 -20.87
CA ALA A 63 -33.21 -43.06 -21.13
C ALA A 63 -33.49 -41.80 -20.29
N HIS A 64 -34.76 -41.42 -20.12
CA HIS A 64 -35.15 -40.31 -19.24
C HIS A 64 -34.85 -40.59 -17.76
N LYS A 65 -35.06 -41.83 -17.28
CA LYS A 65 -34.68 -42.22 -15.92
C LYS A 65 -33.17 -42.15 -15.70
N ASN A 66 -32.36 -42.59 -16.66
CA ASN A 66 -30.91 -42.51 -16.54
C ASN A 66 -30.39 -41.06 -16.58
N ILE A 67 -30.97 -40.19 -17.42
CA ILE A 67 -30.62 -38.77 -17.44
C ILE A 67 -31.07 -38.07 -16.14
N SER A 68 -32.25 -38.40 -15.62
CA SER A 68 -32.73 -37.93 -14.32
C SER A 68 -31.80 -38.35 -13.17
N LEU A 69 -31.37 -39.61 -13.16
CA LEU A 69 -30.48 -40.15 -12.12
C LEU A 69 -29.08 -39.51 -12.20
N ILE A 70 -28.55 -39.29 -13.41
CA ILE A 70 -27.29 -38.59 -13.64
C ILE A 70 -27.40 -37.13 -13.19
N THR A 71 -28.52 -36.46 -13.50
CA THR A 71 -28.74 -35.07 -13.09
C THR A 71 -28.81 -34.93 -11.57
N GLU A 72 -29.45 -35.89 -10.90
CA GLU A 72 -29.53 -35.97 -9.43
C GLU A 72 -28.17 -36.27 -8.80
N GLN A 73 -27.38 -37.18 -9.37
CA GLN A 73 -26.01 -37.43 -8.91
C GLN A 73 -25.10 -36.21 -9.12
N VAL A 74 -25.24 -35.51 -10.25
CA VAL A 74 -24.47 -34.29 -10.52
C VAL A 74 -24.88 -33.17 -9.55
N SER A 75 -26.16 -33.02 -9.20
CA SER A 75 -26.59 -32.04 -8.20
C SER A 75 -26.04 -32.36 -6.81
N LEU A 76 -26.03 -33.64 -6.42
CA LEU A 76 -25.45 -34.08 -5.14
C LEU A 76 -23.93 -33.83 -5.09
N ILE A 77 -23.22 -34.08 -6.19
CA ILE A 77 -21.78 -33.77 -6.30
C ILE A 77 -21.55 -32.26 -6.19
N MET A 78 -22.38 -31.44 -6.85
CA MET A 78 -22.27 -29.99 -6.78
C MET A 78 -22.54 -29.45 -5.37
N GLU A 79 -23.54 -30.00 -4.67
CA GLU A 79 -23.81 -29.66 -3.26
C GLU A 79 -22.66 -30.07 -2.34
N GLU A 80 -22.06 -31.25 -2.54
CA GLU A 80 -20.91 -31.72 -1.77
C GLU A 80 -19.65 -30.86 -2.02
N ILE A 81 -19.44 -30.43 -3.27
CA ILE A 81 -18.38 -29.49 -3.65
C ILE A 81 -18.62 -28.14 -2.96
N GLU A 82 -19.84 -27.60 -3.01
CA GLU A 82 -20.17 -26.32 -2.38
C GLU A 82 -20.03 -26.38 -0.84
N SER A 83 -20.45 -27.50 -0.24
CA SER A 83 -20.28 -27.81 1.18
C SER A 83 -18.81 -27.88 1.58
N SER A 84 -18.00 -28.59 0.78
CA SER A 84 -16.55 -28.71 1.00
C SER A 84 -15.83 -27.37 0.86
N GLN A 85 -16.22 -26.54 -0.12
CA GLN A 85 -15.72 -25.19 -0.27
C GLN A 85 -16.08 -24.31 0.93
N LYS A 86 -17.34 -24.35 1.40
CA LYS A 86 -17.77 -23.63 2.60
C LYS A 86 -16.97 -24.04 3.85
N LYS A 87 -16.76 -25.34 4.06
CA LYS A 87 -15.93 -25.85 5.16
C LYS A 87 -14.48 -25.36 5.05
N LEU A 88 -13.90 -25.40 3.86
CA LEU A 88 -12.54 -24.90 3.63
C LEU A 88 -12.45 -23.40 3.94
N THR A 89 -13.44 -22.61 3.51
CA THR A 89 -13.47 -21.16 3.76
C THR A 89 -13.63 -20.88 5.26
N GLN A 90 -14.40 -21.70 5.98
CA GLN A 90 -14.56 -21.60 7.43
C GLN A 90 -13.28 -21.97 8.18
N ILE A 91 -12.61 -23.05 7.77
CA ILE A 91 -11.30 -23.44 8.29
C ILE A 91 -10.26 -22.35 8.03
N GLU A 92 -10.21 -21.79 6.82
CA GLU A 92 -9.35 -20.65 6.49
C GLU A 92 -9.67 -19.45 7.39
N LYS A 93 -10.96 -19.13 7.61
CA LYS A 93 -11.37 -18.04 8.50
C LYS A 93 -10.97 -18.27 9.97
N GLU A 94 -11.08 -19.49 10.46
CA GLU A 94 -10.69 -19.87 11.82
C GLU A 94 -9.16 -19.91 12.01
N LEU A 95 -8.40 -20.34 11.00
CA LEU A 95 -6.93 -20.38 11.03
C LEU A 95 -6.28 -19.01 10.82
N LEU A 96 -6.85 -18.19 9.93
CA LEU A 96 -6.24 -16.92 9.52
C LEU A 96 -6.78 -15.73 10.30
N GLY A 97 -7.97 -15.85 10.93
CA GLY A 97 -8.52 -14.82 11.82
C GLY A 97 -8.88 -13.49 11.15
N TYR A 98 -8.91 -13.42 9.81
CA TYR A 98 -9.18 -12.19 9.07
C TYR A 98 -10.32 -12.34 8.06
N GLU A 99 -11.20 -11.34 7.99
CA GLU A 99 -12.29 -11.29 7.00
C GLU A 99 -11.72 -11.04 5.60
N THR A 100 -11.81 -12.01 4.70
CA THR A 100 -11.50 -11.84 3.28
C THR A 100 -12.65 -11.11 2.59
N ILE A 101 -12.32 -10.26 1.60
CA ILE A 101 -13.35 -9.61 0.79
C ILE A 101 -14.02 -10.66 -0.09
N ASP A 102 -15.31 -10.87 0.17
CA ASP A 102 -16.12 -11.81 -0.58
C ASP A 102 -16.50 -11.24 -1.96
N LEU A 103 -15.74 -11.66 -2.98
CA LEU A 103 -15.94 -11.28 -4.38
C LEU A 103 -17.21 -11.90 -5.00
N THR A 104 -17.84 -12.89 -4.34
CA THR A 104 -19.03 -13.56 -4.87
C THR A 104 -20.30 -12.72 -4.66
N LYS A 105 -20.25 -11.72 -3.76
CA LYS A 105 -21.38 -10.82 -3.52
C LYS A 105 -21.82 -10.12 -4.82
N PRO A 106 -23.15 -10.04 -5.07
CA PRO A 106 -23.68 -9.49 -6.31
C PRO A 106 -23.36 -8.00 -6.49
N ASN A 107 -23.20 -7.25 -5.39
CA ASN A 107 -22.94 -5.80 -5.40
C ASN A 107 -21.45 -5.43 -5.52
N THR A 108 -20.55 -6.39 -5.74
CA THR A 108 -19.12 -6.11 -5.92
C THR A 108 -18.85 -5.67 -7.36
N PRO A 109 -18.25 -4.49 -7.62
CA PRO A 109 -18.01 -4.02 -8.98
C PRO A 109 -17.13 -4.95 -9.78
N SER A 110 -17.40 -5.06 -11.09
CA SER A 110 -16.62 -5.89 -12.01
C SER A 110 -15.13 -5.55 -12.01
N GLU A 111 -14.79 -4.25 -12.01
CA GLU A 111 -13.39 -3.80 -11.97
C GLU A 111 -12.68 -4.20 -10.67
N LEU A 112 -13.39 -4.22 -9.54
CA LEU A 112 -12.81 -4.69 -8.28
C LEU A 112 -12.55 -6.20 -8.31
N LYS A 113 -13.48 -6.98 -8.88
CA LYS A 113 -13.28 -8.43 -9.07
C LYS A 113 -12.07 -8.70 -9.95
N ILE A 114 -11.96 -8.01 -11.08
CA ILE A 114 -10.82 -8.14 -12.00
C ILE A 114 -9.52 -7.74 -11.31
N PHE A 115 -9.50 -6.64 -10.54
CA PHE A 115 -8.30 -6.19 -9.84
C PHE A 115 -7.79 -7.22 -8.82
N LEU A 116 -8.70 -7.81 -8.02
CA LEU A 116 -8.36 -8.77 -6.97
C LEU A 116 -8.29 -10.22 -7.45
N GLN A 117 -8.62 -10.48 -8.72
CA GLN A 117 -8.53 -11.81 -9.30
C GLN A 117 -7.07 -12.30 -9.29
N ARG A 118 -6.88 -13.60 -9.03
CA ARG A 118 -5.57 -14.23 -9.16
C ARG A 118 -5.25 -14.39 -10.64
N HIS A 119 -4.10 -13.89 -11.04
CA HIS A 119 -3.64 -13.97 -12.43
C HIS A 119 -2.48 -14.94 -12.51
N SER A 120 -2.57 -15.98 -13.33
CA SER A 120 -1.43 -16.87 -13.56
C SER A 120 -0.23 -16.09 -14.08
N LEU A 121 0.97 -16.47 -13.62
CA LEU A 121 2.20 -15.86 -14.10
C LEU A 121 2.37 -16.11 -15.61
N PRO A 122 2.80 -15.12 -16.40
CA PRO A 122 2.95 -15.26 -17.85
C PRO A 122 3.86 -16.42 -18.29
N LEU A 123 4.84 -16.79 -17.45
CA LEU A 123 5.82 -17.84 -17.73
C LEU A 123 5.60 -19.11 -16.88
N GLY A 124 4.44 -19.24 -16.23
CA GLY A 124 4.16 -20.34 -15.31
C GLY A 124 4.87 -20.18 -13.97
N LYS A 125 5.17 -21.31 -13.30
CA LYS A 125 5.74 -21.33 -11.95
C LYS A 125 7.12 -20.68 -11.90
N ASP A 126 7.30 -19.70 -11.04
CA ASP A 126 8.61 -19.12 -10.75
C ASP A 126 9.51 -20.17 -10.08
N SER A 127 10.69 -20.41 -10.65
CA SER A 127 11.59 -21.48 -10.18
C SER A 127 12.24 -21.19 -8.81
N ARG A 128 12.37 -19.91 -8.44
CA ARG A 128 13.01 -19.48 -7.19
C ARG A 128 12.04 -19.44 -6.02
N THR A 129 10.84 -18.91 -6.23
CA THR A 129 9.83 -18.68 -5.20
C THR A 129 8.73 -19.74 -5.21
N GLY A 130 8.57 -20.48 -6.30
CA GLY A 130 7.51 -21.47 -6.49
C GLY A 130 6.13 -20.85 -6.72
N ILE A 131 6.02 -19.52 -6.81
CA ILE A 131 4.76 -18.81 -7.04
C ILE A 131 4.26 -19.10 -8.44
N THR A 132 2.96 -19.33 -8.59
CA THR A 132 2.30 -19.59 -9.88
C THR A 132 1.36 -18.47 -10.31
N GLU A 133 0.95 -17.62 -9.38
CA GLU A 133 -0.05 -16.58 -9.60
C GLU A 133 0.39 -15.25 -8.97
N MET A 134 0.06 -14.16 -9.62
CA MET A 134 0.13 -12.81 -9.07
C MET A 134 -1.21 -12.43 -8.45
N VAL A 135 -1.14 -11.78 -7.29
CA VAL A 135 -2.28 -11.26 -6.55
C VAL A 135 -2.07 -9.79 -6.27
N ALA A 136 -3.10 -8.98 -6.54
CA ALA A 136 -3.15 -7.61 -6.06
C ALA A 136 -3.72 -7.61 -4.63
N SER A 137 -3.28 -6.65 -3.82
CA SER A 137 -3.73 -6.48 -2.44
C SER A 137 -4.41 -5.14 -2.25
N ILE A 138 -5.37 -5.12 -1.35
CA ILE A 138 -5.88 -3.90 -0.70
C ILE A 138 -5.80 -4.07 0.80
N GLY A 139 -5.75 -2.94 1.52
CA GLY A 139 -5.72 -2.95 2.98
C GLY A 139 -6.86 -3.78 3.56
N HIS A 140 -6.55 -4.61 4.56
CA HIS A 140 -7.51 -5.57 5.13
C HIS A 140 -8.78 -4.91 5.66
N THR A 141 -8.64 -3.75 6.31
CA THR A 141 -9.77 -2.98 6.86
C THR A 141 -10.71 -2.43 5.79
N CYS A 142 -10.32 -2.49 4.50
CA CYS A 142 -11.17 -2.05 3.42
C CYS A 142 -12.43 -2.89 3.24
N SER A 143 -12.43 -4.13 3.74
CA SER A 143 -13.64 -4.97 3.84
C SER A 143 -14.77 -4.30 4.63
N LYS A 144 -14.45 -3.39 5.56
CA LYS A 144 -15.43 -2.61 6.35
C LYS A 144 -15.95 -1.37 5.62
N SER A 145 -15.37 -1.05 4.46
CA SER A 145 -15.72 0.13 3.66
C SER A 145 -16.14 -0.25 2.23
N MET A 146 -16.73 -1.44 2.06
CA MET A 146 -17.12 -1.95 0.75
C MET A 146 -18.06 -1.02 -0.02
N ASP A 147 -18.98 -0.30 0.64
CA ASP A 147 -19.86 0.64 -0.08
C ASP A 147 -19.07 1.79 -0.74
N LEU A 148 -18.07 2.31 -0.02
CA LEU A 148 -17.19 3.37 -0.53
C LEU A 148 -16.26 2.83 -1.60
N LEU A 149 -15.72 1.62 -1.39
CA LEU A 149 -14.84 0.95 -2.35
C LEU A 149 -15.59 0.62 -3.63
N SER A 150 -16.85 0.19 -3.51
CA SER A 150 -17.71 -0.11 -4.65
C SER A 150 -17.96 1.15 -5.48
N LYS A 151 -18.29 2.27 -4.82
CA LYS A 151 -18.42 3.56 -5.48
C LYS A 151 -17.11 4.03 -6.13
N TYR A 152 -15.97 3.76 -5.49
CA TYR A 152 -14.64 4.06 -6.03
C TYR A 152 -14.30 3.17 -7.24
N MET A 153 -14.82 1.95 -7.31
CA MET A 153 -14.56 1.05 -8.44
C MET A 153 -15.65 1.10 -9.51
N ASP A 154 -16.60 2.02 -9.39
CA ASP A 154 -17.64 2.29 -10.39
C ASP A 154 -17.17 3.40 -11.35
N TYR A 155 -16.66 3.00 -12.50
CA TYR A 155 -16.20 3.91 -13.55
C TYR A 155 -16.26 3.23 -14.92
N LYS A 156 -16.27 4.06 -15.98
CA LYS A 156 -16.18 3.56 -17.35
C LYS A 156 -14.72 3.26 -17.72
N VAL A 157 -14.43 2.00 -18.06
CA VAL A 157 -13.13 1.59 -18.60
C VAL A 157 -12.80 2.38 -19.86
N ASN A 158 -11.56 2.87 -19.97
CA ASN A 158 -11.10 3.77 -21.04
C ASN A 158 -11.93 5.08 -21.16
N GLY A 159 -12.70 5.43 -20.13
CA GLY A 159 -13.37 6.73 -19.99
C GLY A 159 -12.61 7.66 -19.06
N PRO A 160 -13.11 8.89 -18.83
CA PRO A 160 -12.59 9.76 -17.79
C PRO A 160 -12.86 9.16 -16.40
N CYS A 161 -11.89 9.24 -15.50
CA CYS A 161 -12.10 8.89 -14.10
C CYS A 161 -13.10 9.87 -13.43
N PRO A 162 -13.97 9.38 -12.54
CA PRO A 162 -14.80 10.25 -11.71
C PRO A 162 -13.97 11.24 -10.89
N ASP A 163 -14.53 12.42 -10.62
CA ASP A 163 -13.88 13.45 -9.80
C ASP A 163 -14.16 13.19 -8.31
N ASP A 164 -13.49 12.18 -7.76
CA ASP A 164 -13.80 11.58 -6.46
C ASP A 164 -12.61 11.53 -5.49
N LEU A 165 -11.75 12.55 -5.55
CA LEU A 165 -10.61 12.70 -4.63
C LEU A 165 -11.01 12.57 -3.15
N GLY A 166 -12.13 13.17 -2.75
CA GLY A 166 -12.65 13.05 -1.38
C GLY A 166 -13.07 11.62 -1.00
N LEU A 167 -13.53 10.82 -1.96
CA LEU A 167 -13.83 9.40 -1.75
C LEU A 167 -12.55 8.59 -1.58
N ALA A 168 -11.56 8.81 -2.46
CA ALA A 168 -10.24 8.19 -2.37
C ALA A 168 -9.61 8.45 -0.99
N GLN A 169 -9.63 9.70 -0.54
CA GLN A 169 -9.11 10.09 0.76
C GLN A 169 -9.86 9.45 1.93
N LYS A 170 -11.19 9.34 1.85
CA LYS A 170 -12.00 8.67 2.87
C LYS A 170 -11.72 7.17 2.94
N LEU A 171 -11.38 6.55 1.81
CA LEU A 171 -10.93 5.16 1.79
C LEU A 171 -9.55 5.02 2.43
N VAL A 172 -8.60 5.87 2.06
CA VAL A 172 -7.26 5.90 2.66
C VAL A 172 -7.33 6.07 4.18
N SER A 173 -8.10 7.04 4.68
CA SER A 173 -8.23 7.27 6.14
C SER A 173 -8.93 6.14 6.89
N ARG A 174 -9.54 5.18 6.18
CA ARG A 174 -10.11 3.95 6.73
C ARG A 174 -9.21 2.72 6.53
N GLY A 175 -7.97 2.91 6.08
CA GLY A 175 -6.97 1.86 5.89
C GLY A 175 -7.13 1.06 4.61
N CYS A 176 -7.74 1.64 3.57
CA CYS A 176 -7.84 0.99 2.25
C CYS A 176 -6.58 1.16 1.37
N GLU A 177 -5.43 1.58 1.91
CA GLU A 177 -4.21 1.72 1.10
C GLU A 177 -3.46 0.38 0.89
N PRO A 178 -2.81 0.18 -0.27
CA PRO A 178 -2.91 1.01 -1.48
C PRO A 178 -4.31 0.88 -2.11
N LEU A 179 -4.84 1.99 -2.65
CA LEU A 179 -6.11 1.96 -3.36
C LEU A 179 -5.99 1.12 -4.64
N PRO A 180 -7.06 0.42 -5.07
CA PRO A 180 -7.03 -0.31 -6.33
C PRO A 180 -6.69 0.60 -7.51
N ARG A 181 -5.88 0.08 -8.43
CA ARG A 181 -5.60 0.77 -9.70
C ARG A 181 -6.86 0.76 -10.56
N ARG A 182 -7.14 1.90 -11.20
CA ARG A 182 -8.28 2.06 -12.10
C ARG A 182 -7.85 2.04 -13.57
N ARG A 183 -8.72 1.51 -14.44
CA ARG A 183 -8.55 1.53 -15.90
C ARG A 183 -9.31 2.68 -16.57
N CYS A 184 -9.24 3.87 -15.97
CA CYS A 184 -9.80 5.11 -16.50
C CYS A 184 -8.69 6.16 -16.69
N PHE A 185 -8.96 7.17 -17.51
CA PHE A 185 -8.03 8.28 -17.75
C PHE A 185 -8.19 9.35 -16.67
N ALA A 186 -7.10 9.71 -16.02
CA ALA A 186 -7.09 10.82 -15.08
C ALA A 186 -7.60 12.11 -15.74
N LYS A 187 -8.23 12.97 -14.95
CA LYS A 187 -8.77 14.26 -15.42
C LYS A 187 -7.62 15.10 -16.00
N THR A 188 -7.78 15.51 -17.26
CA THR A 188 -6.83 16.42 -17.90
C THR A 188 -7.00 17.81 -17.30
N LEU A 189 -5.93 18.37 -16.73
CA LEU A 189 -5.90 19.77 -16.33
C LEU A 189 -5.70 20.66 -17.57
N PRO A 190 -6.30 21.87 -17.61
CA PRO A 190 -6.08 22.79 -18.72
C PRO A 190 -4.59 23.03 -18.97
N LYS A 191 -4.17 23.17 -20.23
CA LYS A 191 -2.77 23.52 -20.56
C LYS A 191 -2.40 24.80 -19.82
N LEU A 192 -1.50 24.69 -18.85
CA LEU A 192 -0.97 25.80 -18.10
C LEU A 192 0.06 26.50 -18.99
N GLY A 193 -0.29 27.68 -19.52
CA GLY A 193 0.60 28.45 -20.39
C GLY A 193 1.85 28.97 -19.68
N PHE A 194 1.87 29.02 -18.34
CA PHE A 194 2.93 29.66 -17.55
C PHE A 194 3.09 29.01 -16.18
N LEU A 195 3.62 27.78 -16.12
CA LEU A 195 4.25 27.34 -14.87
C LEU A 195 5.60 28.06 -14.75
N HIS A 196 5.91 28.56 -13.55
CA HIS A 196 7.21 29.16 -13.30
C HIS A 196 8.28 28.06 -13.30
N PRO A 197 9.46 28.28 -13.92
CA PRO A 197 10.56 27.33 -13.86
C PRO A 197 11.15 27.29 -12.44
N PHE A 198 11.75 26.16 -12.08
CA PHE A 198 12.57 26.07 -10.88
C PHE A 198 13.85 26.93 -11.05
N PRO A 199 14.30 27.69 -10.03
CA PRO A 199 13.79 27.78 -8.66
C PRO A 199 12.73 28.89 -8.44
N ALA A 200 12.37 29.66 -9.47
CA ALA A 200 11.38 30.74 -9.33
C ALA A 200 10.00 30.24 -8.85
N SER A 201 9.65 28.99 -9.19
CA SER A 201 8.45 28.30 -8.72
C SER A 201 8.34 28.12 -7.20
N LEU A 202 9.44 28.21 -6.45
CA LEU A 202 9.44 27.97 -5.01
C LEU A 202 8.59 28.98 -4.23
N TRP A 203 8.57 30.24 -4.69
CA TRP A 203 7.96 31.37 -3.96
C TRP A 203 7.03 32.25 -4.79
N LYS A 204 6.80 31.90 -6.06
CA LYS A 204 5.78 32.55 -6.90
C LYS A 204 4.41 31.97 -6.62
N SER A 205 3.37 32.78 -6.83
CA SER A 205 1.98 32.34 -6.66
C SER A 205 1.65 31.18 -7.61
N VAL A 206 0.86 30.25 -7.09
CA VAL A 206 0.42 29.05 -7.81
C VAL A 206 -0.98 29.31 -8.36
N SER A 207 -1.22 28.96 -9.63
CA SER A 207 -2.52 29.20 -10.28
C SER A 207 -3.60 28.26 -9.75
N ASP A 208 -4.80 28.74 -9.44
CA ASP A 208 -5.93 27.90 -9.01
C ASP A 208 -6.29 26.79 -10.03
N LYS A 209 -5.87 26.92 -11.30
CA LYS A 209 -6.16 25.95 -12.37
C LYS A 209 -5.36 24.66 -12.29
N ILE A 210 -4.29 24.62 -11.48
CA ILE A 210 -3.45 23.43 -11.28
C ILE A 210 -4.09 22.38 -10.35
N VAL A 211 -5.19 22.73 -9.67
CA VAL A 211 -5.83 21.88 -8.65
C VAL A 211 -7.23 21.47 -9.11
N SER A 212 -7.62 20.22 -8.82
CA SER A 212 -9.03 19.85 -8.78
C SER A 212 -9.63 20.22 -7.43
N TRP A 213 -10.48 21.25 -7.39
CA TRP A 213 -11.15 21.72 -6.17
C TRP A 213 -12.34 20.85 -5.74
N SER A 214 -12.54 19.69 -6.36
CA SER A 214 -13.62 18.76 -6.01
C SER A 214 -13.41 18.19 -4.61
N GLY A 215 -14.50 18.07 -3.84
CA GLY A 215 -14.46 17.58 -2.46
C GLY A 215 -13.86 18.56 -1.42
N LEU A 216 -13.24 19.67 -1.86
CA LEU A 216 -12.74 20.71 -0.98
C LEU A 216 -13.79 21.78 -0.71
N SER A 217 -13.79 22.33 0.50
CA SER A 217 -14.68 23.44 0.90
C SER A 217 -14.33 24.73 0.16
N CYS A 218 -13.04 25.02 -0.01
CA CYS A 218 -12.55 26.14 -0.80
C CYS A 218 -12.42 25.81 -2.29
N LYS A 219 -12.48 26.85 -3.14
CA LYS A 219 -12.40 26.76 -4.61
C LYS A 219 -11.24 27.56 -5.24
N ASN A 220 -10.41 28.20 -4.41
CA ASN A 220 -9.20 28.91 -4.80
C ASN A 220 -8.25 29.02 -3.59
N PHE A 221 -6.98 29.34 -3.84
CA PHE A 221 -5.97 29.49 -2.79
C PHE A 221 -6.26 30.68 -1.87
N THR A 222 -6.88 31.75 -2.38
CA THR A 222 -7.30 32.90 -1.57
C THR A 222 -8.28 32.51 -0.46
N CYS A 223 -9.27 31.66 -0.77
CA CYS A 223 -10.19 31.10 0.20
C CYS A 223 -9.45 30.28 1.26
N LEU A 224 -8.50 29.42 0.86
CA LEU A 224 -7.72 28.58 1.78
C LEU A 224 -6.92 29.43 2.78
N SER A 225 -6.28 30.50 2.30
CA SER A 225 -5.58 31.45 3.16
C SER A 225 -6.53 32.07 4.20
N ASN A 226 -7.72 32.50 3.76
CA ASN A 226 -8.70 33.12 4.64
C ASN A 226 -9.32 32.16 5.68
N ILE A 227 -9.47 30.87 5.36
CA ILE A 227 -9.97 29.87 6.28
C ILE A 227 -8.89 29.23 7.15
N GLY A 228 -7.65 29.74 7.15
CA GLY A 228 -6.49 29.12 7.80
C GLY A 228 -6.68 28.71 9.27
N LYS A 229 -7.65 29.28 9.99
CA LYS A 229 -8.05 28.82 11.33
C LYS A 229 -8.68 27.41 11.38
N LYS A 230 -9.27 26.93 10.28
CA LYS A 230 -9.93 25.62 10.14
C LYS A 230 -8.97 24.51 9.69
N LEU A 231 -7.99 24.83 8.84
CA LEU A 231 -6.98 23.87 8.32
C LEU A 231 -5.99 23.36 9.37
N GLY A 232 -6.04 23.89 10.59
CA GLY A 232 -5.08 23.62 11.66
C GLY A 232 -4.28 24.86 12.03
N LYS A 233 -3.95 25.00 13.32
CA LYS A 233 -3.29 26.20 13.88
C LYS A 233 -1.94 26.51 13.23
N ASP A 234 -1.28 25.49 12.69
CA ASP A 234 0.05 25.62 12.10
C ASP A 234 0.03 25.97 10.61
N CYS A 235 -1.16 26.12 10.01
CA CYS A 235 -1.30 26.40 8.58
C CYS A 235 -2.15 27.63 8.25
N VAL A 236 -1.89 28.74 8.96
CA VAL A 236 -2.48 30.05 8.64
C VAL A 236 -1.73 30.67 7.47
N ASN A 237 -2.41 30.88 6.33
CA ASN A 237 -1.84 31.45 5.10
C ASN A 237 -0.70 30.64 4.44
N CYS A 238 -0.59 29.33 4.70
CA CYS A 238 0.44 28.46 4.09
C CYS A 238 0.52 28.50 2.55
N PHE A 239 -0.60 28.82 1.90
CA PHE A 239 -0.74 28.80 0.45
C PHE A 239 -0.52 30.17 -0.19
N ASP A 240 -0.35 31.23 0.60
CA ASP A 240 0.04 32.55 0.13
C ASP A 240 1.57 32.71 0.21
N LEU A 241 2.25 32.39 -0.89
CA LEU A 241 3.71 32.47 -0.96
C LEU A 241 4.23 33.91 -1.12
N SER A 242 3.40 34.84 -1.62
CA SER A 242 3.82 36.18 -2.00
C SER A 242 3.65 37.19 -0.87
N ASN A 243 2.51 37.16 -0.17
CA ASN A 243 2.22 38.09 0.92
C ASN A 243 2.18 37.39 2.29
N GLY A 244 2.30 36.06 2.32
CA GLY A 244 2.32 35.28 3.55
C GLY A 244 3.68 35.25 4.25
N ILE A 245 3.65 34.80 5.50
CA ILE A 245 4.84 34.60 6.36
C ILE A 245 5.66 33.35 5.99
N GLU A 246 5.16 32.55 5.05
CA GLU A 246 5.71 31.25 4.71
C GLU A 246 7.14 31.37 4.14
N ASN A 247 7.41 32.45 3.41
CA ASN A 247 8.73 32.82 2.91
C ASN A 247 9.68 33.39 3.98
N GLN A 248 9.33 33.35 5.26
CA GLN A 248 10.24 33.63 6.38
C GLN A 248 10.43 32.40 7.28
N ARG A 249 9.59 31.37 7.11
CA ARG A 249 9.66 30.13 7.89
C ARG A 249 11.03 29.47 7.68
N PHE A 250 11.60 28.96 8.78
CA PHE A 250 12.93 28.35 8.88
C PHE A 250 14.14 29.27 8.60
N VAL A 251 13.91 30.56 8.31
CA VAL A 251 14.96 31.57 8.11
C VAL A 251 15.00 32.54 9.28
N LYS A 252 13.83 32.96 9.78
CA LYS A 252 13.71 33.84 10.94
C LYS A 252 12.87 33.15 12.01
N GLY A 253 13.49 32.81 13.13
CA GLY A 253 12.79 32.28 14.30
C GLY A 253 11.90 33.34 14.94
N LYS A 254 10.67 32.98 15.32
CA LYS A 254 9.77 33.85 16.08
C LYS A 254 9.90 33.62 17.58
N GLY A 255 10.31 32.41 17.97
CA GLY A 255 10.58 32.05 19.35
C GLY A 255 11.73 31.04 19.47
N LYS A 256 12.03 30.65 20.71
CA LYS A 256 13.12 29.70 21.00
C LYS A 256 12.92 28.31 20.40
N ASN A 257 11.68 27.95 20.09
CA ASN A 257 11.30 26.66 19.51
C ASN A 257 11.47 26.61 17.97
N ASP A 258 11.68 27.75 17.31
CA ASP A 258 11.79 27.82 15.86
C ASP A 258 13.26 27.68 15.45
N PHE A 259 13.66 26.49 15.02
CA PHE A 259 15.03 26.26 14.58
C PHE A 259 15.20 26.69 13.11
N MET A 260 16.32 27.33 12.81
CA MET A 260 16.66 27.74 11.45
C MET A 260 17.32 26.58 10.70
N ILE A 261 17.09 26.51 9.38
CA ILE A 261 17.69 25.46 8.55
C ILE A 261 19.21 25.47 8.61
N ASP A 262 19.82 26.65 8.54
CA ASP A 262 21.28 26.77 8.57
C ASP A 262 21.86 26.26 9.90
N ASP A 263 21.20 26.55 11.02
CA ASP A 263 21.59 26.02 12.33
C ASP A 263 21.51 24.48 12.35
N VAL A 264 20.38 23.90 11.91
CA VAL A 264 20.19 22.45 11.95
C VAL A 264 21.17 21.73 11.01
N LEU A 265 21.37 22.24 9.80
CA LEU A 265 22.33 21.68 8.85
C LEU A 265 23.76 21.72 9.36
N SER A 266 24.13 22.76 10.11
CA SER A 266 25.46 22.88 10.74
C SER A 266 25.70 21.90 11.89
N MET A 267 24.65 21.28 12.43
CA MET A 267 24.76 20.27 13.50
C MET A 267 25.06 18.87 12.97
N GLY A 268 24.88 18.64 11.67
CA GLY A 268 25.18 17.36 11.04
C GLY A 268 26.66 17.28 10.68
N ASP A 269 27.34 16.24 11.15
CA ASP A 269 28.77 16.01 10.87
C ASP A 269 29.03 15.64 9.40
N GLU A 270 28.05 15.01 8.75
CA GLU A 270 28.07 14.63 7.35
C GLU A 270 26.92 15.34 6.63
N GLY A 271 27.24 16.24 5.69
CA GLY A 271 26.26 17.09 5.01
C GLY A 271 24.97 16.37 4.55
N VAL A 272 23.85 17.08 4.61
CA VAL A 272 22.53 16.57 4.23
C VAL A 272 22.33 16.74 2.72
N ARG A 273 21.90 15.69 2.02
CA ARG A 273 21.64 15.67 0.57
C ARG A 273 20.20 15.29 0.25
N ILE A 274 19.63 14.39 1.05
CA ILE A 274 18.25 13.93 0.90
C ILE A 274 17.52 13.91 2.24
N GLY A 275 16.29 14.41 2.25
CA GLY A 275 15.43 14.44 3.43
C GLY A 275 14.01 13.93 3.19
N LEU A 276 13.35 13.57 4.29
CA LEU A 276 11.92 13.24 4.34
C LEU A 276 11.21 14.25 5.22
N ASP A 277 10.14 14.85 4.73
CA ASP A 277 9.31 15.82 5.45
C ASP A 277 7.94 15.22 5.74
N ILE A 278 7.72 14.86 6.98
CA ILE A 278 6.50 14.19 7.45
C ILE A 278 5.45 15.24 7.80
N ALA A 279 4.29 15.12 7.17
CA ALA A 279 3.19 16.08 7.27
C ALA A 279 3.61 17.53 6.95
N GLY A 280 4.38 17.70 5.87
CA GLY A 280 5.01 18.97 5.48
C GLY A 280 4.05 20.08 5.00
N GLY A 281 2.74 19.86 5.04
CA GLY A 281 1.72 20.85 4.69
C GLY A 281 1.86 21.37 3.26
N SER A 282 2.21 22.64 3.09
CA SER A 282 2.41 23.26 1.76
C SER A 282 3.79 22.99 1.14
N GLY A 283 4.68 22.24 1.82
CA GLY A 283 6.01 21.88 1.33
C GLY A 283 7.08 22.95 1.53
N THR A 284 6.88 23.86 2.48
CA THR A 284 7.80 24.98 2.72
C THR A 284 9.16 24.54 3.23
N PHE A 285 9.20 23.50 4.07
CA PHE A 285 10.47 22.92 4.49
C PHE A 285 11.24 22.41 3.26
N ALA A 286 10.60 21.62 2.40
CA ALA A 286 11.20 21.16 1.15
C ALA A 286 11.66 22.31 0.24
N ALA A 287 10.88 23.38 0.12
CA ALA A 287 11.27 24.57 -0.66
C ALA A 287 12.56 25.21 -0.15
N ARG A 288 12.71 25.31 1.18
CA ARG A 288 13.91 25.86 1.80
C ARG A 288 15.13 24.97 1.68
N MET A 289 14.93 23.68 1.85
CA MET A 289 15.99 22.69 1.67
C MET A 289 16.46 22.66 0.22
N ALA A 290 15.56 22.88 -0.75
CA ALA A 290 15.92 23.00 -2.16
C ALA A 290 16.79 24.25 -2.46
N GLU A 291 16.63 25.37 -1.73
CA GLU A 291 17.55 26.53 -1.80
C GLU A 291 18.96 26.21 -1.29
N LYS A 292 19.13 25.08 -0.59
CA LYS A 292 20.39 24.55 -0.06
C LYS A 292 20.84 23.29 -0.82
N ASP A 293 20.30 23.07 -2.02
CA ASP A 293 20.56 21.91 -2.87
C ASP A 293 20.23 20.54 -2.21
N VAL A 294 19.31 20.53 -1.24
CA VAL A 294 18.83 19.31 -0.57
C VAL A 294 17.49 18.89 -1.15
N THR A 295 17.42 17.65 -1.64
CA THR A 295 16.18 17.07 -2.14
C THR A 295 15.33 16.57 -0.98
N VAL A 296 14.08 17.01 -0.90
CA VAL A 296 13.16 16.56 0.16
C VAL A 296 11.92 15.93 -0.46
N ILE A 297 11.59 14.73 0.02
CA ILE A 297 10.31 14.08 -0.25
C ILE A 297 9.34 14.52 0.83
N THR A 298 8.24 15.17 0.45
CA THR A 298 7.24 15.68 1.40
C THR A 298 6.03 14.78 1.44
N GLN A 299 5.83 14.08 2.55
CA GLN A 299 4.59 13.39 2.83
C GLN A 299 3.52 14.43 3.20
N ALA A 300 2.38 14.38 2.52
CA ALA A 300 1.26 15.27 2.75
C ALA A 300 -0.08 14.60 2.47
N PHE A 301 -1.11 15.01 3.20
CA PHE A 301 -2.49 14.64 2.96
C PHE A 301 -3.28 15.81 2.38
N ASN A 302 -4.22 15.51 1.49
CA ASN A 302 -5.11 16.52 0.91
C ASN A 302 -6.36 16.79 1.80
N VAL A 303 -6.20 16.91 3.13
CA VAL A 303 -7.33 17.19 4.05
C VAL A 303 -7.65 18.68 4.02
N GLU A 304 -8.85 19.03 3.53
CA GLU A 304 -9.34 20.41 3.42
C GLU A 304 -8.49 21.35 2.54
N ALA A 305 -7.37 20.86 2.00
CA ALA A 305 -6.43 21.58 1.17
C ALA A 305 -5.78 20.66 0.12
N PRO A 306 -5.44 21.16 -1.07
CA PRO A 306 -4.78 20.40 -2.13
C PRO A 306 -3.25 20.41 -1.96
N ALA A 307 -2.77 19.90 -0.82
CA ALA A 307 -1.35 19.99 -0.45
C ALA A 307 -0.41 19.39 -1.51
N ASN A 308 -0.70 18.17 -1.98
CA ASN A 308 0.16 17.46 -2.93
C ASN A 308 0.26 18.16 -4.29
N ASP A 309 -0.87 18.64 -4.83
CA ASP A 309 -0.90 19.40 -6.08
C ASP A 309 -0.13 20.73 -5.96
N PHE A 310 -0.26 21.40 -4.81
CA PHE A 310 0.46 22.65 -4.53
C PHE A 310 1.98 22.44 -4.42
N ILE A 311 2.42 21.39 -3.72
CA ILE A 311 3.83 21.01 -3.61
C ILE A 311 4.40 20.70 -5.01
N ALA A 312 3.71 19.89 -5.80
CA ALA A 312 4.13 19.54 -7.17
C ALA A 312 4.29 20.77 -8.07
N ALA A 313 3.36 21.73 -8.01
CA ALA A 313 3.42 22.92 -8.84
C ALA A 313 4.56 23.89 -8.49
N ARG A 314 5.14 23.75 -7.29
CA ARG A 314 6.37 24.47 -6.90
C ARG A 314 7.63 23.79 -7.43
N GLY A 315 7.52 22.62 -8.08
CA GLY A 315 8.64 21.80 -8.52
C GLY A 315 9.24 20.92 -7.41
N LEU A 316 8.49 20.68 -6.34
CA LEU A 316 8.89 19.87 -5.19
C LEU A 316 8.27 18.47 -5.27
N PHE A 317 8.75 17.53 -4.45
CA PHE A 317 8.33 16.13 -4.50
C PHE A 317 7.25 15.81 -3.45
N PRO A 318 5.97 15.68 -3.81
CA PRO A 318 4.93 15.23 -2.89
C PRO A 318 4.85 13.70 -2.80
N LEU A 319 4.45 13.21 -1.64
CA LEU A 319 4.10 11.82 -1.37
C LEU A 319 2.74 11.75 -0.67
N PHE A 320 1.73 11.32 -1.42
CA PHE A 320 0.40 11.07 -0.87
C PHE A 320 0.35 9.67 -0.25
N MET A 321 0.34 9.60 1.08
CA MET A 321 0.19 8.34 1.82
C MET A 321 -0.26 8.59 3.27
N SER A 322 -0.83 7.59 3.94
CA SER A 322 -1.06 7.64 5.39
C SER A 322 0.18 7.35 6.24
N LEU A 323 0.23 7.96 7.43
CA LEU A 323 1.22 7.65 8.47
C LEU A 323 0.91 6.33 9.19
N ASP A 324 -0.26 5.74 8.95
CA ASP A 324 -0.59 4.39 9.42
C ASP A 324 0.05 3.29 8.56
N HIS A 325 0.66 3.64 7.42
CA HIS A 325 1.36 2.71 6.53
C HIS A 325 2.87 2.87 6.67
N ARG A 326 3.58 1.73 6.53
CA ARG A 326 5.03 1.73 6.45
C ARG A 326 5.49 2.57 5.26
N PHE A 327 6.48 3.43 5.46
CA PHE A 327 7.10 4.24 4.42
C PHE A 327 7.65 3.37 3.29
N PRO A 328 7.34 3.70 2.01
CA PRO A 328 7.72 2.91 0.83
C PRO A 328 9.19 3.16 0.44
N PHE A 329 10.07 3.29 1.43
CA PHE A 329 11.50 3.50 1.26
C PHE A 329 12.27 2.32 1.83
N TYR A 330 13.46 2.07 1.28
CA TYR A 330 14.43 1.15 1.89
C TYR A 330 14.92 1.70 3.24
N ASP A 331 15.65 0.85 3.97
CA ASP A 331 16.25 1.22 5.24
C ASP A 331 17.44 2.16 5.01
N ASN A 332 17.66 3.12 5.92
CA ASN A 332 18.78 4.07 5.90
C ASN A 332 18.90 4.93 4.62
N VAL A 333 17.78 5.40 4.07
CA VAL A 333 17.73 6.21 2.85
C VAL A 333 18.00 7.70 3.10
N PHE A 334 17.49 8.25 4.21
CA PHE A 334 17.49 9.70 4.43
C PHE A 334 18.63 10.17 5.33
N ASP A 335 19.20 11.31 4.98
CA ASP A 335 20.20 12.01 5.81
C ASP A 335 19.50 12.85 6.90
N LEU A 336 18.28 13.30 6.64
CA LEU A 336 17.46 14.08 7.56
C LEU A 336 15.98 13.66 7.47
N VAL A 337 15.32 13.46 8.60
CA VAL A 337 13.86 13.36 8.68
C VAL A 337 13.36 14.56 9.46
N HIS A 338 12.51 15.37 8.83
CA HIS A 338 11.80 16.46 9.47
C HIS A 338 10.36 16.01 9.75
N ALA A 339 9.85 16.35 10.92
CA ALA A 339 8.47 16.09 11.27
C ALA A 339 7.89 17.27 12.04
N GLY A 340 6.83 17.87 11.49
CA GLY A 340 6.15 19.00 12.11
C GLY A 340 5.18 18.58 13.23
N SER A 341 4.41 19.56 13.70
CA SER A 341 3.39 19.43 14.74
C SER A 341 2.30 18.36 14.48
N ALA A 342 2.18 17.89 13.23
CA ALA A 342 1.16 16.96 12.77
C ALA A 342 1.51 15.47 12.96
N LEU A 343 2.54 15.13 13.75
CA LEU A 343 2.80 13.75 14.22
C LEU A 343 1.71 13.18 15.16
N ASP A 344 0.53 13.78 15.24
CA ASP A 344 -0.58 13.24 16.03
C ASP A 344 -1.25 12.06 15.30
N VAL A 345 -0.71 10.86 15.49
CA VAL A 345 -1.21 9.60 14.91
C VAL A 345 -2.48 9.09 15.63
N GLY A 346 -3.45 9.97 15.87
CA GLY A 346 -4.73 9.65 16.50
C GLY A 346 -4.63 9.32 17.99
N GLY A 347 -3.68 9.93 18.71
CA GLY A 347 -3.62 9.89 20.17
C GLY A 347 -3.28 8.54 20.82
N LYS A 348 -2.87 7.52 20.06
CA LYS A 348 -2.44 6.22 20.61
C LYS A 348 -0.92 6.12 20.69
N ALA A 349 -0.39 5.82 21.87
CA ALA A 349 1.05 5.74 22.11
C ALA A 349 1.74 4.68 21.22
N GLU A 350 1.09 3.53 21.02
CA GLU A 350 1.64 2.43 20.23
C GLU A 350 1.77 2.81 18.75
N LYS A 351 0.82 3.59 18.22
CA LYS A 351 0.90 4.08 16.83
C LYS A 351 2.08 5.02 16.63
N LEU A 352 2.30 5.92 17.59
CA LEU A 352 3.45 6.82 17.58
C LEU A 352 4.77 6.04 17.69
N GLU A 353 4.81 4.99 18.51
CA GLU A 353 5.97 4.10 18.62
C GLU A 353 6.27 3.38 17.30
N PHE A 354 5.26 2.79 16.63
CA PHE A 354 5.46 2.18 15.31
C PHE A 354 5.96 3.19 14.27
N LEU A 355 5.40 4.40 14.26
CA LEU A 355 5.87 5.48 13.38
C LEU A 355 7.32 5.85 13.69
N MET A 356 7.71 5.93 14.96
CA MET A 356 9.10 6.19 15.34
C MET A 356 10.06 5.08 14.93
N PHE A 357 9.65 3.81 15.00
CA PHE A 357 10.44 2.71 14.44
C PHE A 357 10.63 2.85 12.92
N ASP A 358 9.60 3.33 12.21
CA ASP A 358 9.69 3.48 10.76
C ASP A 358 10.52 4.71 10.36
N ILE A 359 10.41 5.82 11.10
CA ILE A 359 11.30 6.99 10.99
C ILE A 359 12.76 6.55 11.22
N ASP A 360 13.01 5.85 12.33
CA ASP A 360 14.34 5.36 12.66
C ASP A 360 14.88 4.44 11.58
N ARG A 361 14.05 3.56 11.02
CA ARG A 361 14.43 2.65 9.94
C ARG A 361 14.88 3.40 8.68
N VAL A 362 14.15 4.42 8.25
CA VAL A 362 14.47 5.13 7.00
C VAL A 362 15.58 6.17 7.17
N LEU A 363 15.82 6.66 8.39
CA LEU A 363 16.92 7.55 8.72
C LEU A 363 18.24 6.77 8.81
N ARG A 364 19.31 7.24 8.15
CA ARG A 364 20.63 6.61 8.27
C ARG A 364 21.29 6.89 9.62
N ALA A 365 22.22 6.03 10.05
CA ALA A 365 23.04 6.30 11.23
C ALA A 365 23.84 7.61 11.05
N GLY A 366 23.94 8.44 12.10
CA GLY A 366 24.47 9.80 12.03
C GLY A 366 23.51 10.83 11.39
N GLY A 367 22.39 10.38 10.83
CA GLY A 367 21.37 11.26 10.26
C GLY A 367 20.61 12.04 11.34
N LEU A 368 20.02 13.17 10.92
CA LEU A 368 19.29 14.08 11.79
C LEU A 368 17.80 13.79 11.80
N PHE A 369 17.21 13.57 12.97
CA PHE A 369 15.77 13.64 13.18
C PHE A 369 15.42 15.01 13.78
N TRP A 370 14.73 15.84 13.00
CA TRP A 370 14.25 17.16 13.40
C TRP A 370 12.74 17.11 13.70
N LEU A 371 12.42 17.19 14.98
CA LEU A 371 11.06 17.37 15.49
C LEU A 371 10.77 18.88 15.62
N ASP A 372 9.90 19.43 14.76
CA ASP A 372 9.56 20.85 14.72
C ASP A 372 8.22 21.13 15.42
N ASN A 373 8.28 21.87 16.53
CA ASN A 373 7.10 22.36 17.25
C ASN A 373 6.05 21.26 17.51
N PHE A 374 6.46 20.12 18.05
CA PHE A 374 5.54 19.04 18.42
C PHE A 374 4.64 19.47 19.57
N TYR A 375 3.33 19.39 19.39
CA TYR A 375 2.37 19.83 20.39
C TYR A 375 2.28 18.87 21.59
N CYS A 376 2.69 19.35 22.75
CA CYS A 376 2.61 18.63 24.02
C CYS A 376 1.40 19.12 24.82
N ALA A 377 0.21 18.61 24.49
CA ALA A 377 -1.04 19.00 25.15
C ALA A 377 -1.04 18.78 26.67
N THR A 378 -0.31 17.77 27.17
CA THR A 378 -0.23 17.40 28.58
C THR A 378 1.21 17.04 28.95
N ASP A 379 1.55 17.15 30.24
CA ASP A 379 2.84 16.68 30.76
C ASP A 379 3.05 15.17 30.55
N GLU A 380 1.96 14.39 30.48
CA GLU A 380 2.01 12.96 30.16
C GLU A 380 2.50 12.75 28.72
N ARG A 381 1.88 13.39 27.73
CA ARG A 381 2.29 13.29 26.32
C ARG A 381 3.74 13.72 26.13
N LYS A 382 4.20 14.72 26.88
CA LYS A 382 5.61 15.14 26.93
C LYS A 382 6.53 14.04 27.49
N ARG A 383 6.15 13.40 28.61
CA ARG A 383 6.94 12.30 29.18
C ARG A 383 7.00 11.11 28.24
N ASP A 384 5.90 10.79 27.57
CA ASP A 384 5.82 9.64 26.67
C ASP A 384 6.72 9.83 25.46
N ILE A 385 6.65 10.98 24.78
CA ILE A 385 7.55 11.26 23.65
C ILE A 385 9.01 11.30 24.09
N THR A 386 9.31 11.85 25.28
CA THR A 386 10.69 11.91 25.80
C THR A 386 11.23 10.51 26.05
N ARG A 387 10.47 9.65 26.76
CA ARG A 387 10.82 8.25 27.00
C ARG A 387 10.99 7.48 25.71
N LEU A 388 10.11 7.73 24.74
CA LEU A 388 10.17 7.08 23.45
C LEU A 388 11.45 7.49 22.70
N ILE A 389 11.79 8.77 22.63
CA ILE A 389 13.07 9.23 22.02
C ILE A 389 14.29 8.60 22.72
N GLU A 390 14.28 8.56 24.06
CA GLU A 390 15.36 7.97 24.85
C GLU A 390 15.52 6.47 24.61
N LYS A 391 14.42 5.73 24.42
CA LYS A 391 14.43 4.30 24.11
C LYS A 391 15.25 3.97 22.84
N PHE A 392 15.25 4.86 21.86
CA PHE A 392 16.00 4.66 20.61
C PHE A 392 17.48 5.09 20.72
N GLY A 393 17.90 5.70 21.83
CA GLY A 393 19.28 6.11 22.05
C GLY A 393 19.74 7.31 21.22
N TYR A 394 18.82 8.15 20.75
CA TYR A 394 19.16 9.36 20.00
C TYR A 394 20.00 10.33 20.85
N LYS A 395 21.07 10.86 20.25
CA LYS A 395 21.88 11.92 20.86
C LYS A 395 21.14 13.25 20.66
N LYS A 396 20.87 13.96 21.75
CA LYS A 396 20.15 15.24 21.74
C LYS A 396 21.13 16.37 21.37
N LEU A 397 21.05 16.88 20.13
CA LEU A 397 21.89 17.99 19.68
C LEU A 397 21.29 19.34 20.09
N LYS A 398 19.97 19.48 19.96
CA LYS A 398 19.21 20.65 20.42
C LYS A 398 17.87 20.21 20.95
N TRP A 399 17.47 20.74 22.09
CA TRP A 399 16.20 20.39 22.75
C TRP A 399 15.62 21.61 23.43
N VAL A 400 14.47 22.08 22.96
CA VAL A 400 13.80 23.24 23.53
C VAL A 400 12.34 22.89 23.77
N ILE A 401 11.90 23.16 24.99
CA ILE A 401 10.48 23.12 25.37
C ILE A 401 10.08 24.55 25.67
N GLY A 402 9.03 25.02 25.00
CA GLY A 402 8.59 26.40 25.12
C GLY A 402 7.14 26.58 24.73
N GLU A 403 6.58 27.70 25.14
CA GLU A 403 5.24 28.10 24.74
C GLU A 403 5.27 28.78 23.37
N LYS A 404 4.27 28.51 22.54
CA LYS A 404 4.12 29.21 21.26
C LYS A 404 3.42 30.55 21.49
N VAL A 405 4.13 31.65 21.23
CA VAL A 405 3.62 33.01 21.37
C VAL A 405 2.56 33.25 20.28
N GLY A 406 1.28 33.26 20.65
CA GLY A 406 0.19 33.68 19.75
C GLY A 406 -1.19 33.03 19.93
N SER A 407 -1.36 31.96 20.73
CA SER A 407 -2.65 31.25 20.83
C SER A 407 -3.59 31.72 21.96
N GLY A 408 -3.21 32.74 22.75
CA GLY A 408 -4.03 33.26 23.85
C GLY A 408 -4.22 32.29 25.04
N LYS A 409 -3.71 31.06 24.94
CA LYS A 409 -3.59 30.06 26.01
C LYS A 409 -2.15 29.54 26.00
N SER A 410 -1.56 29.29 27.18
CA SER A 410 -0.25 28.64 27.27
C SER A 410 -0.37 27.22 26.71
N GLU A 411 0.24 27.01 25.55
CA GLU A 411 0.33 25.71 24.87
C GLU A 411 1.80 25.34 24.78
N LEU A 412 2.14 24.16 25.30
CA LEU A 412 3.52 23.68 25.37
C LEU A 412 3.90 22.94 24.08
N TYR A 413 5.06 23.30 23.52
CA TYR A 413 5.61 22.65 22.33
C TYR A 413 7.04 22.17 22.60
N LEU A 414 7.40 21.04 21.98
CA LEU A 414 8.74 20.47 21.97
C LEU A 414 9.34 20.62 20.57
N SER A 415 10.50 21.27 20.48
CA SER A 415 11.35 21.25 19.29
C SER A 415 12.68 20.58 19.61
N ALA A 416 13.09 19.63 18.79
CA ALA A 416 14.32 18.88 19.00
C ALA A 416 15.05 18.57 17.69
N VAL A 417 16.38 18.61 17.73
CA VAL A 417 17.27 18.03 16.72
C VAL A 417 18.02 16.90 17.40
N LEU A 418 17.89 15.72 16.81
CA LEU A 418 18.36 14.46 17.35
C LEU A 418 19.25 13.78 16.32
N GLU A 419 20.35 13.18 16.75
CA GLU A 419 21.24 12.41 15.88
C GLU A 419 21.02 10.92 16.11
N LYS A 420 20.80 10.15 15.04
CA LYS A 420 20.61 8.71 15.13
C LYS A 420 21.93 8.03 15.51
N PRO A 421 21.98 7.22 16.58
CA PRO A 421 23.20 6.54 16.99
C PRO A 421 23.59 5.45 15.99
N VAL A 422 24.88 5.14 15.93
CA VAL A 422 25.35 3.89 15.33
C VAL A 422 25.04 2.75 16.30
N ARG A 423 24.19 1.81 15.90
CA ARG A 423 23.88 0.60 16.67
C ARG A 423 24.70 -0.56 16.12
N ALA A 424 25.30 -1.34 17.03
CA ALA A 424 26.15 -2.49 16.72
C ALA A 424 25.33 -3.70 16.24
#